data_AF-A0A932IXQ8-F1
#
_entry.id   AF-A0A932IXQ8-F1
#
_cell.length_a   1.000
_cell.length_b   1.000
_cell.length_c   1.000
_cell.angle_alpha   90.00
_cell.angle_beta   90.00
_cell.angle_gamma   90.00
#
_symmetry.space_group_name_H-M   'P 1'
#
loop_
_entity.id
_entity.type
_entity.pdbx_description
1 polymer ?
#
loop_
_entity_poly.entity_id
_entity_poly.type
_entity_poly.pdbx_seq_one_letter_code
_entity_poly.pdbx_strand_id
1 'polypeptide(L)'
;DIACDGLYLISLSSQEQAQYAGWLGAFFNGAKLFATGGMLWLAGYLEKQIGVKPAWSAIFAILGGLMFLLALYHSRALPDTRVAQNEASANVVAEKIPVVDVLVTFFQKPGIWFAIAFIVLFRLGEGQINAVGQLFLKDPRAVGGLGLDTKQIAEVYGIVGTVAFVGGSVLGGYFASWLGLKRAMFFLILAMNLPNAVFYFLAQSQTDNFQLIMLGLGIESFGYGFGFVGLVLFMMQVVSVGKYQTAHYALSTGIMQLGLLLPRAISGKVQLALGYQHFFLWVLLSAVPVLLLSFFLPGQKPAEKEETELVTNGAGA
;
A
#
# COMPACT_ATOMS: atom_id res chain seq x y z
N ASP A 1 -2.07 -9.72 9.18
CA ASP A 1 -1.63 -9.11 7.90
C ASP A 1 -1.01 -10.15 6.99
N ILE A 2 0.28 -10.48 7.14
CA ILE A 2 0.98 -11.45 6.27
C ILE A 2 0.29 -12.81 6.14
N ALA A 3 -0.34 -13.33 7.21
CA ALA A 3 -1.11 -14.58 7.13
C ALA A 3 -2.38 -14.44 6.26
N CYS A 4 -3.04 -13.28 6.30
CA CYS A 4 -4.19 -12.97 5.44
C CYS A 4 -3.73 -12.79 3.98
N ASP A 5 -2.60 -12.10 3.77
CA ASP A 5 -2.01 -11.94 2.44
C ASP A 5 -1.56 -13.30 1.87
N GLY A 6 -1.05 -14.19 2.71
CA GLY A 6 -0.73 -15.56 2.33
C GLY A 6 -1.96 -16.33 1.88
N LEU A 7 -3.04 -16.27 2.65
CA LEU A 7 -4.33 -16.88 2.27
C LEU A 7 -4.84 -16.29 0.95
N TYR A 8 -4.78 -14.97 0.80
CA TYR A 8 -5.14 -14.25 -0.42
C TYR A 8 -4.35 -14.72 -1.65
N LEU A 9 -3.03 -14.86 -1.51
CA LEU A 9 -2.13 -15.32 -2.57
C LEU A 9 -2.42 -16.76 -3.01
N ILE A 10 -2.78 -17.63 -2.07
CA ILE A 10 -3.02 -19.06 -2.32
C ILE A 10 -4.43 -19.27 -2.89
N SER A 11 -5.44 -18.59 -2.32
CA SER A 11 -6.85 -18.80 -2.63
C SER A 11 -7.31 -18.14 -3.93
N LEU A 12 -6.70 -17.04 -4.37
CA LEU A 12 -7.18 -16.26 -5.52
C LEU A 12 -6.34 -16.49 -6.78
N SER A 13 -7.00 -16.45 -7.94
CA SER A 13 -6.34 -16.39 -9.25
C SER A 13 -5.64 -15.04 -9.46
N SER A 14 -4.71 -14.95 -10.42
CA SER A 14 -4.00 -13.69 -10.73
C SER A 14 -4.95 -12.53 -11.09
N GLN A 15 -6.08 -12.84 -11.73
CA GLN A 15 -7.09 -11.83 -12.09
C GLN A 15 -7.89 -11.36 -10.87
N GLU A 16 -8.28 -12.28 -9.98
CA GLU A 16 -8.95 -11.94 -8.72
C GLU A 16 -7.99 -11.20 -7.78
N GLN A 17 -6.72 -11.59 -7.74
CA GLN A 17 -5.68 -10.87 -7.00
C GLN A 17 -5.57 -9.42 -7.46
N ALA A 18 -5.66 -9.16 -8.78
CA ALA A 18 -5.70 -7.80 -9.31
C ALA A 18 -6.95 -7.04 -8.86
N GLN A 19 -8.12 -7.67 -8.98
CA GLN A 19 -9.41 -7.07 -8.63
C GLN A 19 -9.52 -6.70 -7.16
N TYR A 20 -9.10 -7.60 -6.26
CA TYR A 20 -9.27 -7.42 -4.81
C TYR A 20 -8.10 -6.69 -4.14
N ALA A 21 -6.97 -6.47 -4.83
CA ALA A 21 -5.84 -5.75 -4.24
C ALA A 21 -6.18 -4.28 -3.93
N GLY A 22 -7.08 -3.70 -4.72
CA GLY A 22 -7.65 -2.39 -4.44
C GLY A 22 -8.40 -2.34 -3.10
N TRP A 23 -9.20 -3.37 -2.82
CA TRP A 23 -9.93 -3.51 -1.56
C TRP A 23 -8.99 -3.73 -0.37
N LEU A 24 -7.93 -4.52 -0.53
CA LEU A 24 -6.90 -4.71 0.50
C LEU A 24 -6.29 -3.36 0.91
N GLY A 25 -5.88 -2.55 -0.07
CA GLY A 25 -5.36 -1.20 0.16
C GLY A 25 -6.38 -0.26 0.80
N ALA A 26 -7.64 -0.32 0.34
CA ALA A 26 -8.75 0.48 0.86
C ALA A 26 -9.04 0.18 2.34
N PHE A 27 -9.16 -1.10 2.71
CA PHE A 27 -9.41 -1.49 4.10
C PHE A 27 -8.22 -1.17 5.02
N PHE A 28 -6.99 -1.35 4.54
CA PHE A 28 -5.79 -0.96 5.31
C PHE A 28 -5.80 0.53 5.65
N ASN A 29 -6.07 1.39 4.67
CA ASN A 29 -6.12 2.84 4.90
C ASN A 29 -7.40 3.29 5.62
N GLY A 30 -8.53 2.62 5.38
CA GLY A 30 -9.77 2.84 6.12
C GLY A 30 -9.61 2.53 7.61
N ALA A 31 -8.93 1.44 7.95
CA ALA A 31 -8.59 1.10 9.33
C ALA A 31 -7.66 2.15 9.96
N LYS A 32 -6.69 2.67 9.20
CA LYS A 32 -5.83 3.77 9.65
C LYS A 32 -6.66 5.02 9.96
N LEU A 33 -7.55 5.46 9.05
CA LEU A 33 -8.43 6.60 9.31
C LEU A 33 -9.32 6.37 10.53
N PHE A 34 -9.92 5.19 10.63
CA PHE A 34 -10.77 4.83 11.75
C PHE A 34 -10.02 4.93 13.09
N ALA A 35 -8.79 4.42 13.14
CA ALA A 35 -7.95 4.44 14.34
C ALA A 35 -7.40 5.85 14.66
N THR A 36 -6.81 6.54 13.69
CA THR A 36 -6.15 7.85 13.94
C THR A 36 -7.10 9.03 13.89
N GLY A 37 -8.27 8.88 13.27
CA GLY A 37 -9.31 9.90 13.17
C GLY A 37 -10.47 9.62 14.13
N GLY A 38 -11.31 8.64 13.79
CA GLY A 38 -12.56 8.38 14.52
C GLY A 38 -12.35 8.02 16.00
N MET A 39 -11.48 7.05 16.27
CA MET A 39 -11.18 6.60 17.64
C MET A 39 -10.46 7.68 18.45
N LEU A 40 -9.55 8.43 17.83
CA LEU A 40 -8.84 9.51 18.50
C LEU A 40 -9.77 10.69 18.85
N TRP A 41 -10.71 11.03 17.96
CA TRP A 41 -11.76 12.02 18.24
C TRP A 41 -12.65 11.58 19.41
N LEU A 42 -13.09 10.31 19.41
CA LEU A 42 -13.89 9.76 20.50
C LEU A 42 -13.10 9.77 21.82
N ALA A 43 -11.81 9.44 21.78
CA ALA A 43 -10.93 9.52 22.94
C ALA A 43 -10.94 10.95 23.52
N GLY A 44 -10.66 11.96 22.69
CA GLY A 44 -10.64 13.36 23.12
C GLY A 44 -11.99 13.89 23.62
N TYR A 45 -13.11 13.35 23.12
CA TYR A 45 -14.43 13.64 23.67
C TYR A 45 -14.62 13.03 25.06
N LEU A 46 -14.28 11.75 25.23
CA LEU A 46 -14.39 11.04 26.51
C LEU A 46 -13.44 11.59 27.57
N GLU A 47 -12.24 12.03 27.20
CA GLU A 47 -11.27 12.63 28.12
C GLU A 47 -11.87 13.81 28.89
N LYS A 48 -12.70 14.63 28.23
CA LYS A 48 -13.36 15.80 28.83
C LYS A 48 -14.50 15.43 29.79
N GLN A 49 -15.07 14.23 29.64
CA GLN A 49 -16.26 13.81 30.40
C GLN A 49 -15.90 12.93 31.59
N ILE A 50 -15.02 11.96 31.38
CA ILE A 50 -14.71 10.91 32.37
C ILE A 50 -13.24 10.94 32.80
N GLY A 51 -12.40 11.78 32.19
CA GLY A 51 -10.97 11.86 32.46
C GLY A 51 -10.14 10.93 31.59
N VAL A 52 -8.82 11.18 31.55
CA VAL A 52 -7.90 10.56 30.59
C VAL A 52 -7.83 9.04 30.69
N LYS A 53 -7.54 8.51 31.89
CA LYS A 53 -7.36 7.06 32.10
C LYS A 53 -8.60 6.24 31.70
N PRO A 54 -9.83 6.55 32.17
CA PRO A 54 -11.01 5.78 31.80
C PRO A 54 -11.42 6.00 30.34
N ALA A 55 -11.18 7.18 29.74
CA ALA A 55 -11.41 7.42 28.31
C ALA A 55 -10.59 6.46 27.43
N TRP A 56 -9.27 6.40 27.63
CA TRP A 56 -8.41 5.49 26.87
C TRP A 56 -8.70 4.01 27.17
N SER A 57 -9.08 3.68 28.40
CA SER A 57 -9.51 2.32 28.74
C SER A 57 -10.76 1.91 27.95
N ALA A 58 -11.73 2.82 27.79
CA ALA A 58 -12.92 2.58 26.99
C ALA A 58 -12.57 2.41 25.50
N ILE A 59 -11.67 3.23 24.94
CA ILE A 59 -11.22 3.10 23.54
C ILE A 59 -10.57 1.74 23.28
N PHE A 60 -9.64 1.30 24.14
CA PHE A 60 -9.02 -0.02 23.99
C PHE A 60 -10.03 -1.16 24.17
N ALA A 61 -11.03 -1.01 25.06
CA ALA A 61 -12.10 -1.98 25.20
C ALA A 61 -12.97 -2.08 23.93
N ILE A 62 -13.32 -0.95 23.32
CA ILE A 62 -14.08 -0.93 22.06
C ILE A 62 -13.26 -1.59 20.93
N LEU A 63 -11.99 -1.23 20.79
CA LEU A 63 -11.10 -1.83 19.78
C LEU A 63 -10.91 -3.34 20.01
N GLY A 64 -10.74 -3.78 21.25
CA GLY A 64 -10.65 -5.19 21.60
C GLY A 64 -11.94 -5.95 21.28
N GLY A 65 -13.10 -5.37 21.61
CA GLY A 65 -14.41 -5.93 21.26
C GLY A 65 -14.61 -6.05 19.75
N LEU A 66 -14.24 -5.01 18.99
CA LEU A 66 -14.29 -5.02 17.53
C LEU A 66 -13.40 -6.13 16.94
N MET A 67 -12.16 -6.24 17.42
CA MET A 67 -11.24 -7.30 16.98
C MET A 67 -11.77 -8.70 17.31
N PHE A 68 -12.38 -8.88 18.47
CA PHE A 68 -13.00 -10.15 18.85
C PHE A 68 -14.18 -10.51 17.93
N LEU A 69 -15.06 -9.55 17.62
CA LEU A 69 -16.18 -9.76 16.70
C LEU A 69 -15.70 -10.10 15.28
N LEU A 70 -14.68 -9.39 14.79
CA LEU A 70 -14.06 -9.70 13.49
C LEU A 70 -13.41 -11.08 13.48
N ALA A 71 -12.75 -11.48 14.57
CA ALA A 71 -12.19 -12.83 14.69
C ALA A 71 -13.29 -13.91 14.66
N LEU A 72 -14.42 -13.69 15.34
CA LEU A 72 -15.58 -14.59 15.29
C LEU A 72 -16.19 -14.67 13.88
N TYR A 73 -16.30 -13.54 13.18
CA TYR A 73 -16.76 -13.51 11.80
C TYR A 73 -15.83 -14.31 10.88
N HIS A 74 -14.53 -14.03 10.93
CA HIS A 74 -13.54 -14.71 10.09
C HIS A 74 -13.42 -16.20 10.40
N SER A 75 -13.63 -16.62 11.66
CA SER A 75 -13.65 -18.04 12.02
C SER A 75 -14.74 -18.85 11.31
N ARG A 76 -15.81 -18.19 10.85
CA ARG A 76 -16.92 -18.82 10.11
C ARG A 76 -16.88 -18.54 8.61
N ALA A 77 -16.41 -17.36 8.21
CA ALA A 77 -16.47 -16.90 6.82
C ALA A 77 -15.24 -17.30 5.97
N LEU A 78 -14.09 -17.57 6.60
CA LEU A 78 -12.90 -17.95 5.83
C LEU A 78 -13.04 -19.38 5.29
N PRO A 79 -12.65 -19.62 4.02
CA PRO A 79 -12.66 -20.96 3.45
C PRO A 79 -11.69 -21.87 4.20
N ASP A 80 -12.11 -23.12 4.39
CA ASP A 80 -11.34 -24.12 5.12
C ASP A 80 -10.18 -24.62 4.25
N THR A 81 -9.05 -23.89 4.24
CA THR A 81 -7.85 -24.25 3.48
C THR A 81 -7.12 -25.49 4.01
N ARG A 82 -7.65 -26.11 5.07
CA ARG A 82 -7.22 -27.43 5.58
C ARG A 82 -7.35 -28.53 4.52
N VAL A 83 -8.29 -28.42 3.58
CA VAL A 83 -8.50 -29.48 2.56
C VAL A 83 -7.36 -29.52 1.54
N ALA A 84 -6.78 -28.38 1.16
CA ALA A 84 -5.60 -28.34 0.29
C ALA A 84 -4.32 -28.84 0.97
N GLN A 85 -4.28 -28.82 2.31
CA GLN A 85 -3.19 -29.40 3.08
C GLN A 85 -3.30 -30.92 3.20
N ASN A 86 -4.49 -31.52 3.17
CA ASN A 86 -4.64 -32.96 3.44
C ASN A 86 -4.04 -33.88 2.38
N GLU A 87 -3.89 -33.46 1.12
CA GLU A 87 -3.21 -34.26 0.09
C GLU A 87 -1.68 -34.13 0.14
N ALA A 88 -1.14 -32.99 0.60
CA ALA A 88 0.29 -32.76 0.74
C ALA A 88 0.85 -33.12 2.14
N SER A 89 0.00 -33.16 3.17
CA SER A 89 0.44 -33.23 4.58
C SER A 89 0.50 -34.63 5.16
N ALA A 90 0.17 -35.68 4.40
CA ALA A 90 0.36 -37.06 4.88
C ALA A 90 1.85 -37.44 5.03
N ASN A 91 2.77 -36.72 4.38
CA ASN A 91 4.22 -37.01 4.44
C ASN A 91 5.10 -35.84 4.91
N VAL A 92 4.57 -34.64 5.15
CA VAL A 92 5.38 -33.52 5.67
C VAL A 92 5.37 -33.58 7.20
N VAL A 93 6.19 -34.49 7.73
CA VAL A 93 6.81 -34.31 9.05
C VAL A 93 7.29 -32.87 9.15
N ALA A 94 7.15 -32.25 10.32
CA ALA A 94 7.56 -30.89 10.66
C ALA A 94 9.02 -30.54 10.26
N GLU A 95 9.28 -30.42 8.98
CA GLU A 95 10.52 -29.95 8.41
C GLU A 95 10.51 -28.45 8.67
N LYS A 96 11.31 -28.02 9.65
CA LYS A 96 11.52 -26.60 9.92
C LYS A 96 11.89 -25.94 8.61
N ILE A 97 10.99 -25.14 8.04
CA ILE A 97 11.30 -24.34 6.85
C ILE A 97 12.58 -23.58 7.18
N PRO A 98 13.71 -23.86 6.51
CA PRO A 98 14.97 -23.23 6.86
C PRO A 98 14.82 -21.76 6.46
N VAL A 99 14.79 -20.85 7.43
CA VAL A 99 14.73 -19.40 7.17
C VAL A 99 15.85 -18.97 6.21
N VAL A 100 17.01 -19.63 6.31
CA VAL A 100 18.14 -19.46 5.39
C VAL A 100 17.78 -19.86 3.96
N ASP A 101 17.09 -20.97 3.75
CA ASP A 101 16.65 -21.39 2.41
C ASP A 101 15.65 -20.40 1.81
N VAL A 102 14.72 -19.86 2.62
CA VAL A 102 13.80 -18.81 2.18
C VAL A 102 14.55 -17.55 1.72
N LEU A 103 15.55 -17.10 2.49
CA LEU A 103 16.36 -15.93 2.15
C LEU A 103 17.20 -16.18 0.89
N VAL A 104 17.88 -17.31 0.82
CA VAL A 104 18.74 -17.69 -0.32
C VAL A 104 17.90 -17.78 -1.59
N THR A 105 16.78 -18.50 -1.55
CA THR A 105 15.87 -18.64 -2.70
C THR A 105 15.21 -17.32 -3.10
N PHE A 106 15.05 -16.37 -2.19
CA PHE A 106 14.58 -15.02 -2.53
C PHE A 106 15.64 -14.27 -3.35
N PHE A 107 16.88 -14.21 -2.87
CA PHE A 107 17.98 -13.47 -3.51
C PHE A 107 18.57 -14.16 -4.75
N GLN A 108 18.32 -15.44 -4.95
CA GLN A 108 18.73 -16.18 -6.16
C GLN A 108 17.76 -16.02 -7.33
N LYS A 109 16.58 -15.43 -7.14
CA LYS A 109 15.61 -15.25 -8.24
C LYS A 109 16.20 -14.38 -9.36
N PRO A 110 16.04 -14.79 -10.63
CA PRO A 110 16.48 -13.98 -11.75
C PRO A 110 15.72 -12.64 -11.75
N GLY A 111 16.46 -11.53 -11.79
CA GLY A 111 15.87 -10.19 -11.79
C GLY A 111 15.43 -9.66 -10.41
N ILE A 112 15.73 -10.34 -9.30
CA ILE A 112 15.34 -9.85 -7.96
C ILE A 112 15.93 -8.48 -7.62
N TRP A 113 17.20 -8.24 -7.97
CA TRP A 113 17.84 -6.95 -7.70
C TRP A 113 17.17 -5.81 -8.47
N PHE A 114 16.71 -6.09 -9.69
CA PHE A 114 15.88 -5.16 -10.46
C PHE A 114 14.54 -4.93 -9.76
N ALA A 115 13.87 -5.97 -9.29
CA ALA A 115 12.61 -5.85 -8.56
C ALA A 115 12.75 -5.07 -7.24
N ILE A 116 13.84 -5.28 -6.50
CA ILE A 116 14.18 -4.53 -5.27
C ILE A 116 14.40 -3.06 -5.61
N ALA A 117 15.21 -2.77 -6.62
CA ALA A 117 15.45 -1.40 -7.08
C ALA A 117 14.14 -0.74 -7.51
N PHE A 118 13.30 -1.45 -8.25
CA PHE A 118 11.98 -0.97 -8.66
C PHE A 118 11.09 -0.65 -7.46
N ILE A 119 10.95 -1.55 -6.48
CA ILE A 119 10.14 -1.33 -5.26
C ILE A 119 10.62 -0.09 -4.49
N VAL A 120 11.94 0.04 -4.31
CA VAL A 120 12.54 1.17 -3.59
C VAL A 120 12.32 2.47 -4.34
N LEU A 121 12.58 2.51 -5.66
CA LEU A 121 12.40 3.70 -6.48
C LEU A 121 10.93 4.09 -6.64
N PHE A 122 10.02 3.12 -6.68
CA PHE A 122 8.57 3.34 -6.71
C PHE A 122 8.08 4.07 -5.45
N ARG A 123 8.67 3.77 -4.29
CA ARG A 123 8.37 4.44 -3.02
C ARG A 123 9.17 5.71 -2.78
N LEU A 124 10.20 5.97 -3.59
CA LEU A 124 11.16 7.04 -3.34
C LEU A 124 10.53 8.44 -3.36
N GLY A 125 9.62 8.70 -4.31
CA GLY A 125 8.88 9.97 -4.36
C GLY A 125 7.97 10.15 -3.15
N GLU A 126 7.17 9.13 -2.84
CA GLU A 126 6.21 9.18 -1.73
C GLU A 126 6.90 9.29 -0.38
N GLY A 127 7.98 8.54 -0.14
CA GLY A 127 8.72 8.61 1.13
C GLY A 127 9.23 10.01 1.43
N GLN A 128 9.64 10.76 0.40
CA GLN A 128 10.08 12.14 0.58
C GLN A 128 8.92 13.08 0.93
N ILE A 129 7.79 12.97 0.23
CA ILE A 129 6.61 13.82 0.44
C ILE A 129 5.88 13.50 1.73
N ASN A 130 5.86 12.24 2.18
CA ASN A 130 5.06 11.82 3.33
C ASN A 130 5.30 12.69 4.58
N ALA A 131 6.56 13.03 4.86
CA ALA A 131 6.93 13.93 5.96
C ALA A 131 6.91 15.41 5.55
N VAL A 132 7.54 15.75 4.42
CA VAL A 132 7.74 17.15 4.01
C VAL A 132 6.46 17.81 3.50
N GLY A 133 5.56 17.05 2.89
CA GLY A 133 4.25 17.52 2.43
C GLY A 133 3.38 18.03 3.58
N GLN A 134 3.34 17.31 4.70
CA GLN A 134 2.62 17.76 5.90
C GLN A 134 3.23 19.05 6.49
N LEU A 135 4.56 19.17 6.48
CA LEU A 135 5.26 20.38 6.90
C LEU A 135 4.97 21.55 5.96
N PHE A 136 5.04 21.34 4.64
CA PHE A 136 4.73 22.34 3.62
C PHE A 136 3.31 22.90 3.77
N LEU A 137 2.32 22.06 4.03
CA LEU A 137 0.95 22.50 4.20
C LEU A 137 0.78 23.37 5.45
N LYS A 138 1.48 23.04 6.54
CA LYS A 138 1.37 23.72 7.83
C LYS A 138 2.24 24.97 7.95
N ASP A 139 3.42 24.96 7.35
CA ASP A 139 4.42 26.00 7.53
C ASP A 139 3.94 27.36 7.02
N PRO A 140 4.39 28.47 7.63
CA PRO A 140 4.00 29.80 7.20
C PRO A 140 4.37 30.07 5.73
N ARG A 141 3.53 30.87 5.07
CA ARG A 141 3.79 31.34 3.69
C ARG A 141 5.12 32.08 3.55
N ALA A 142 5.56 32.76 4.61
CA ALA A 142 6.85 33.46 4.65
C ALA A 142 8.06 32.55 4.40
N VAL A 143 7.98 31.26 4.76
CA VAL A 143 9.03 30.26 4.50
C VAL A 143 8.70 29.35 3.31
N GLY A 144 7.64 29.68 2.56
CA GLY A 144 7.22 28.95 1.36
C GLY A 144 6.22 27.82 1.59
N GLY A 145 5.59 27.73 2.77
CA GLY A 145 4.47 26.81 3.02
C GLY A 145 3.10 27.38 2.64
N LEU A 146 2.02 26.64 2.85
CA LEU A 146 0.64 27.11 2.56
C LEU A 146 -0.06 27.75 3.78
N GLY A 147 0.52 27.62 4.97
CA GLY A 147 0.00 28.23 6.21
C GLY A 147 -1.36 27.68 6.65
N LEU A 148 -1.70 26.44 6.31
CA LEU A 148 -2.94 25.81 6.76
C LEU A 148 -2.89 25.54 8.26
N ASP A 149 -4.03 25.74 8.91
CA ASP A 149 -4.17 25.32 10.30
C ASP A 149 -4.33 23.79 10.40
N THR A 150 -4.16 23.26 11.61
CA THR A 150 -4.24 21.81 11.85
C THR A 150 -5.65 21.25 11.59
N LYS A 151 -6.70 22.06 11.75
CA LYS A 151 -8.08 21.66 11.50
C LYS A 151 -8.34 21.52 10.00
N GLN A 152 -7.86 22.45 9.18
CA GLN A 152 -7.92 22.41 7.73
C GLN A 152 -7.19 21.19 7.18
N ILE A 153 -5.95 20.94 7.64
CA ILE A 153 -5.19 19.75 7.25
C ILE A 153 -5.95 18.46 7.61
N ALA A 154 -6.54 18.40 8.82
CA ALA A 154 -7.34 17.26 9.26
C ALA A 154 -8.63 17.08 8.45
N GLU A 155 -9.27 18.17 8.03
CA GLU A 155 -10.47 18.14 7.19
C GLU A 155 -10.14 17.58 5.80
N VAL A 156 -9.06 18.05 5.18
CA VAL A 156 -8.66 17.60 3.85
C VAL A 156 -8.19 16.15 3.88
N TYR A 157 -7.22 15.77 4.72
CA TYR A 157 -6.73 14.38 4.74
C TYR A 157 -7.68 13.40 5.40
N GLY A 158 -8.51 13.85 6.34
CA GLY A 158 -9.45 13.01 7.05
C GLY A 158 -10.52 12.45 6.12
N ILE A 159 -11.38 13.32 5.60
CA ILE A 159 -12.54 12.87 4.81
C ILE A 159 -12.17 12.80 3.32
N VAL A 160 -11.73 13.92 2.73
CA VAL A 160 -11.50 14.01 1.28
C VAL A 160 -10.38 13.05 0.87
N GLY A 161 -9.25 13.09 1.57
CA GLY A 161 -8.10 12.24 1.30
C GLY A 161 -8.43 10.76 1.42
N THR A 162 -9.16 10.35 2.47
CA THR A 162 -9.50 8.93 2.65
C THR A 162 -10.51 8.45 1.61
N VAL A 163 -11.57 9.21 1.32
CA VAL A 163 -12.55 8.82 0.30
C VAL A 163 -11.87 8.75 -1.08
N ALA A 164 -11.03 9.73 -1.41
CA ALA A 164 -10.26 9.74 -2.64
C ALA A 164 -9.29 8.56 -2.72
N PHE A 165 -8.58 8.25 -1.64
CA PHE A 165 -7.66 7.10 -1.56
C PHE A 165 -8.40 5.76 -1.74
N VAL A 166 -9.53 5.58 -1.05
CA VAL A 166 -10.35 4.37 -1.16
C VAL A 166 -10.90 4.23 -2.58
N GLY A 167 -11.44 5.32 -3.15
CA GLY A 167 -11.90 5.34 -4.54
C GLY A 167 -10.78 5.01 -5.52
N GLY A 168 -9.61 5.63 -5.36
CA GLY A 168 -8.43 5.40 -6.19
C GLY A 168 -7.92 3.96 -6.10
N SER A 169 -7.78 3.41 -4.90
CA SER A 169 -7.31 2.04 -4.70
C SER A 169 -8.28 1.01 -5.27
N VAL A 170 -9.58 1.11 -4.98
CA VAL A 170 -10.59 0.20 -5.54
C VAL A 170 -10.58 0.27 -7.07
N LEU A 171 -10.63 1.47 -7.66
CA LEU A 171 -10.58 1.64 -9.11
C LEU A 171 -9.26 1.13 -9.72
N GLY A 172 -8.13 1.32 -9.03
CA GLY A 172 -6.84 0.80 -9.45
C GLY A 172 -6.81 -0.73 -9.55
N GLY A 173 -7.46 -1.42 -8.60
CA GLY A 173 -7.61 -2.89 -8.63
C GLY A 173 -8.42 -3.38 -9.82
N TYR A 174 -9.63 -2.82 -10.01
CA TYR A 174 -10.46 -3.17 -11.16
C TYR A 174 -9.80 -2.81 -12.49
N PHE A 175 -9.13 -1.66 -12.57
CA PHE A 175 -8.39 -1.24 -13.75
C PHE A 175 -7.24 -2.20 -14.09
N ALA A 176 -6.47 -2.62 -13.09
CA ALA A 176 -5.38 -3.57 -13.26
C ALA A 176 -5.88 -4.96 -13.69
N SER A 177 -7.02 -5.39 -13.17
CA SER A 177 -7.68 -6.66 -13.56
C SER A 177 -8.16 -6.62 -15.01
N TRP A 178 -8.75 -5.50 -15.46
CA TRP A 178 -9.26 -5.34 -16.81
C TRP A 178 -8.17 -5.24 -17.88
N LEU A 179 -7.15 -4.39 -17.65
CA LEU A 179 -6.11 -4.11 -18.65
C LEU A 179 -4.96 -5.12 -18.63
N GLY A 180 -4.87 -5.90 -17.54
CA GLY A 180 -3.75 -6.77 -17.21
C GLY A 180 -2.57 -6.00 -16.61
N LEU A 181 -1.88 -6.63 -15.66
CA LEU A 181 -0.82 -5.98 -14.85
C LEU A 181 0.24 -5.27 -15.71
N LYS A 182 0.73 -5.92 -16.77
CA LYS A 182 1.81 -5.39 -17.62
C LYS A 182 1.46 -4.04 -18.23
N ARG A 183 0.25 -3.89 -18.76
CA ARG A 183 -0.22 -2.66 -19.40
C ARG A 183 -0.69 -1.63 -18.37
N ALA A 184 -1.32 -2.09 -17.29
CA ALA A 184 -1.77 -1.24 -16.20
C ALA A 184 -0.59 -0.59 -15.46
N MET A 185 0.56 -1.26 -15.36
CA MET A 185 1.70 -0.79 -14.56
C MET A 185 2.17 0.61 -14.94
N PHE A 186 2.21 0.93 -16.24
CA PHE A 186 2.57 2.28 -16.70
C PHE A 186 1.65 3.35 -16.12
N PHE A 187 0.33 3.13 -16.18
CA PHE A 187 -0.67 4.06 -15.65
C PHE A 187 -0.67 4.11 -14.12
N LEU A 188 -0.44 2.98 -13.46
CA LEU A 188 -0.36 2.90 -12.00
C LEU A 188 0.86 3.69 -11.49
N ILE A 189 2.01 3.59 -12.15
CA ILE A 189 3.20 4.39 -11.80
C ILE A 189 2.95 5.88 -12.06
N LEU A 190 2.30 6.22 -13.18
CA LEU A 190 1.97 7.62 -13.46
C LEU A 190 1.06 8.20 -12.38
N ALA A 191 0.03 7.45 -11.97
CA ALA A 191 -0.88 7.84 -10.88
C ALA A 191 -0.14 7.96 -9.53
N MET A 192 0.80 7.05 -9.24
CA MET A 192 1.63 7.12 -8.02
C MET A 192 2.49 8.39 -7.95
N ASN A 193 2.80 9.00 -9.10
CA ASN A 193 3.57 10.23 -9.20
C ASN A 193 2.72 11.49 -9.31
N LEU A 194 1.39 11.34 -9.43
CA LEU A 194 0.44 12.44 -9.39
C LEU A 194 0.55 13.27 -8.08
N PRO A 195 0.73 12.67 -6.89
CA PRO A 195 1.07 13.41 -5.67
C PRO A 195 2.23 14.40 -5.85
N ASN A 196 3.32 13.97 -6.48
CA ASN A 196 4.50 14.80 -6.68
C ASN A 196 4.18 16.02 -7.56
N ALA A 197 3.39 15.83 -8.62
CA ALA A 197 2.97 16.89 -9.51
C ALA A 197 2.02 17.88 -8.81
N VAL A 198 1.07 17.39 -8.02
CA VAL A 198 0.15 18.23 -7.23
C VAL A 198 0.93 19.10 -6.25
N PHE A 199 1.83 18.51 -5.46
CA PHE A 199 2.62 19.28 -4.49
C PHE A 199 3.54 20.30 -5.15
N TYR A 200 4.16 19.95 -6.29
CA TYR A 200 4.92 20.90 -7.08
C TYR A 200 4.05 22.07 -7.55
N PHE A 201 2.86 21.80 -8.07
CA PHE A 201 1.92 22.83 -8.49
C PHE A 201 1.47 23.73 -7.32
N LEU A 202 1.16 23.15 -6.16
CA LEU A 202 0.79 23.91 -4.96
C LEU A 202 1.96 24.76 -4.44
N ALA A 203 3.20 24.26 -4.52
CA ALA A 203 4.38 25.00 -4.09
C ALA A 203 4.75 26.16 -5.03
N GLN A 204 4.49 26.02 -6.33
CA GLN A 204 4.70 27.09 -7.32
C GLN A 204 3.58 28.13 -7.27
N SER A 205 2.33 27.68 -7.19
CA SER A 205 1.18 28.59 -7.18
C SER A 205 0.98 29.30 -5.84
N GLN A 206 1.44 28.70 -4.72
CA GLN A 206 1.18 29.18 -3.34
C GLN A 206 -0.24 29.70 -3.15
N THR A 207 -1.24 29.01 -3.71
CA THR A 207 -2.60 29.54 -3.79
C THR A 207 -3.22 29.79 -2.42
N ASP A 208 -4.01 30.86 -2.29
CA ASP A 208 -4.82 31.15 -1.10
C ASP A 208 -6.19 30.43 -1.14
N ASN A 209 -6.54 29.84 -2.28
CA ASN A 209 -7.85 29.21 -2.45
C ASN A 209 -7.90 27.81 -1.82
N PHE A 210 -8.53 27.72 -0.65
CA PHE A 210 -8.66 26.46 0.09
C PHE A 210 -9.38 25.35 -0.70
N GLN A 211 -10.33 25.68 -1.58
CA GLN A 211 -11.02 24.67 -2.42
C GLN A 211 -10.08 24.05 -3.45
N LEU A 212 -9.17 24.85 -4.00
CA LEU A 212 -8.17 24.37 -4.95
C LEU A 212 -7.12 23.49 -4.27
N ILE A 213 -6.76 23.81 -3.02
CA ILE A 213 -5.91 22.96 -2.18
C ILE A 213 -6.62 21.62 -1.88
N MET A 214 -7.89 21.67 -1.48
CA MET A 214 -8.70 20.46 -1.23
C MET A 214 -8.80 19.58 -2.46
N LEU A 215 -9.06 20.16 -3.64
CA LEU A 215 -9.11 19.42 -4.89
C LEU A 215 -7.75 18.80 -5.22
N GLY A 216 -6.65 19.56 -5.08
CA GLY A 216 -5.30 19.07 -5.31
C GLY A 216 -4.96 17.88 -4.41
N LEU A 217 -5.15 18.01 -3.10
CA LEU A 217 -4.87 16.95 -2.13
C LEU A 217 -5.82 15.74 -2.27
N GLY A 218 -7.05 15.96 -2.76
CA GLY A 218 -7.95 14.88 -3.16
C GLY A 218 -7.41 14.10 -4.36
N ILE A 219 -6.96 14.80 -5.41
CA ILE A 219 -6.33 14.19 -6.59
C ILE A 219 -5.04 13.46 -6.22
N GLU A 220 -4.23 14.04 -5.33
CA GLU A 220 -3.04 13.42 -4.75
C GLU A 220 -3.39 12.09 -4.07
N SER A 221 -4.34 12.12 -3.13
CA SER A 221 -4.75 10.93 -2.37
C SER A 221 -5.34 9.85 -3.28
N PHE A 222 -6.09 10.24 -4.30
CA PHE A 222 -6.60 9.34 -5.34
C PHE A 222 -5.47 8.69 -6.12
N GLY A 223 -4.52 9.47 -6.63
CA GLY A 223 -3.37 8.98 -7.38
C GLY A 223 -2.50 8.05 -6.56
N TYR A 224 -2.30 8.37 -5.28
CA TYR A 224 -1.61 7.50 -4.33
C TYR A 224 -2.32 6.16 -4.15
N GLY A 225 -3.64 6.16 -3.88
CA GLY A 225 -4.41 4.94 -3.75
C GLY A 225 -4.41 4.08 -5.01
N PHE A 226 -4.62 4.71 -6.17
CA PHE A 226 -4.61 4.03 -7.46
C PHE A 226 -3.24 3.42 -7.77
N GLY A 227 -2.16 4.20 -7.62
CA GLY A 227 -0.80 3.74 -7.89
C GLY A 227 -0.31 2.66 -6.92
N PHE A 228 -0.71 2.73 -5.64
CA PHE A 228 -0.33 1.76 -4.62
C PHE A 228 -0.69 0.32 -4.99
N VAL A 229 -1.82 0.12 -5.66
CA VAL A 229 -2.24 -1.19 -6.17
C VAL A 229 -1.19 -1.79 -7.10
N GLY A 230 -0.55 -0.98 -7.94
CA GLY A 230 0.51 -1.44 -8.83
C GLY A 230 1.69 -2.04 -8.07
N LEU A 231 2.10 -1.42 -6.96
CA LEU A 231 3.19 -1.95 -6.14
C LEU A 231 2.79 -3.26 -5.43
N VAL A 232 1.58 -3.33 -4.89
CA VAL A 232 1.06 -4.55 -4.25
C VAL A 232 1.03 -5.70 -5.26
N LEU A 233 0.45 -5.47 -6.44
CA LEU A 233 0.38 -6.48 -7.49
C LEU A 233 1.74 -6.86 -8.03
N PHE A 234 2.66 -5.91 -8.14
CA PHE A 234 4.05 -6.22 -8.51
C PHE A 234 4.68 -7.17 -7.49
N MET A 235 4.56 -6.89 -6.19
CA MET A 235 5.09 -7.79 -5.16
C MET A 235 4.42 -9.16 -5.19
N MET A 236 3.09 -9.21 -5.31
CA MET A 236 2.32 -10.45 -5.30
C MET A 236 2.59 -11.33 -6.54
N GLN A 237 2.59 -10.74 -7.73
CA GLN A 237 2.60 -11.48 -9.00
C GLN A 237 4.00 -11.58 -9.63
N VAL A 238 4.95 -10.72 -9.25
CA VAL A 238 6.32 -10.76 -9.79
C VAL A 238 7.30 -11.33 -8.78
N VAL A 239 7.34 -10.76 -7.59
CA VAL A 239 8.42 -11.05 -6.64
C VAL A 239 8.15 -12.33 -5.84
N SER A 240 6.88 -12.55 -5.50
CA SER A 240 6.48 -13.62 -4.60
C SER A 240 6.27 -14.97 -5.30
N VAL A 241 6.36 -15.06 -6.63
CA VAL A 241 6.15 -16.32 -7.35
C VAL A 241 7.30 -17.29 -7.07
N GLY A 242 7.01 -18.45 -6.50
CA GLY A 242 7.98 -19.53 -6.27
C GLY A 242 7.67 -20.41 -5.06
N LYS A 243 8.66 -21.20 -4.62
CA LYS A 243 8.54 -22.20 -3.54
C LYS A 243 7.97 -21.65 -2.23
N TYR A 244 8.33 -20.42 -1.85
CA TYR A 244 7.95 -19.82 -0.57
C TYR A 244 7.16 -18.51 -0.75
N GLN A 245 6.03 -18.59 -1.45
CA GLN A 245 5.29 -17.40 -1.92
C GLN A 245 4.93 -16.40 -0.81
N THR A 246 4.31 -16.84 0.29
CA THR A 246 3.96 -15.96 1.42
C THR A 246 5.19 -15.34 2.09
N ALA A 247 6.28 -16.09 2.21
CA ALA A 247 7.49 -15.59 2.86
C ALA A 247 8.27 -14.61 1.96
N HIS A 248 8.32 -14.88 0.65
CA HIS A 248 8.87 -13.97 -0.35
C HIS A 248 8.05 -12.67 -0.44
N TYR A 249 6.72 -12.75 -0.29
CA TYR A 249 5.88 -11.56 -0.15
C TYR A 249 6.20 -10.77 1.11
N ALA A 250 6.34 -11.43 2.26
CA ALA A 250 6.70 -10.76 3.52
C ALA A 250 8.05 -10.03 3.44
N LEU A 251 9.07 -10.65 2.82
CA LEU A 251 10.37 -10.03 2.56
C LEU A 251 10.23 -8.80 1.65
N SER A 252 9.43 -8.91 0.58
CA SER A 252 9.16 -7.81 -0.36
C SER A 252 8.48 -6.63 0.34
N THR A 253 7.50 -6.90 1.21
CA THR A 253 6.84 -5.89 2.04
C THR A 253 7.82 -5.22 2.99
N GLY A 254 8.76 -5.96 3.58
CA GLY A 254 9.84 -5.38 4.39
C GLY A 254 10.73 -4.42 3.57
N ILE A 255 11.14 -4.83 2.38
CA ILE A 255 11.95 -4.00 1.45
C ILE A 255 11.18 -2.75 1.02
N MET A 256 9.88 -2.89 0.74
CA MET A 256 9.00 -1.76 0.44
C MET A 256 8.99 -0.73 1.58
N GLN A 257 8.90 -1.16 2.84
CA GLN A 257 8.92 -0.25 3.98
C GLN A 257 10.28 0.42 4.18
N LEU A 258 11.37 -0.27 3.87
CA LEU A 258 12.70 0.35 3.82
C LEU A 258 12.80 1.41 2.72
N GLY A 259 12.22 1.13 1.54
CA GLY A 259 12.10 2.08 0.44
C GLY A 259 11.28 3.33 0.77
N LEU A 260 10.40 3.25 1.77
CA LEU A 260 9.68 4.41 2.31
C LEU A 260 10.48 5.15 3.39
N LEU A 261 11.11 4.40 4.30
CA LEU A 261 11.77 4.93 5.49
C LEU A 261 13.04 5.71 5.16
N LEU A 262 13.87 5.21 4.23
CA LEU A 262 15.15 5.85 3.89
C LEU A 262 14.95 7.23 3.24
N PRO A 263 14.10 7.39 2.20
CA PRO A 263 13.86 8.70 1.60
C PRO A 263 13.17 9.65 2.59
N ARG A 264 12.28 9.13 3.45
CA ARG A 264 11.64 9.92 4.50
C ARG A 264 12.63 10.49 5.53
N ALA A 265 13.68 9.75 5.86
CA ALA A 265 14.71 10.22 6.79
C ALA A 265 15.61 11.31 6.16
N ILE A 266 15.85 11.22 4.85
CA ILE A 266 16.71 12.15 4.12
C ILE A 266 15.96 13.42 3.69
N SER A 267 14.65 13.31 3.44
CA SER A 267 13.86 14.39 2.82
C SER A 267 13.86 15.70 3.60
N GLY A 268 13.89 15.67 4.93
CA GLY A 268 14.00 16.88 5.74
C GLY A 268 15.29 17.66 5.49
N LYS A 269 16.44 16.98 5.36
CA LYS A 269 17.72 17.64 5.07
C LYS A 269 17.75 18.24 3.66
N VAL A 270 17.18 17.51 2.70
CA VAL A 270 17.08 17.97 1.30
C VAL A 270 16.16 19.17 1.20
N GLN A 271 15.03 19.16 1.92
CA GLN A 271 14.11 20.29 1.99
C GLN A 271 14.78 21.53 2.59
N LEU A 272 15.54 21.40 3.67
CA LEU A 272 16.26 22.53 4.28
C LEU A 272 17.31 23.12 3.33
N ALA A 273 17.93 22.31 2.48
CA ALA A 273 18.95 22.76 1.53
C ALA A 273 18.37 23.43 0.27
N LEU A 274 17.22 22.94 -0.23
CA LEU A 274 16.63 23.38 -1.51
C LEU A 274 15.47 24.36 -1.34
N GLY A 275 14.84 24.41 -0.18
CA GLY A 275 13.55 25.08 0.04
C GLY A 275 12.39 24.33 -0.63
N TYR A 276 11.14 24.69 -0.30
CA TYR A 276 9.95 23.94 -0.71
C TYR A 276 9.78 23.83 -2.24
N GLN A 277 9.94 24.93 -2.98
CA GLN A 277 9.73 24.96 -4.44
C GLN A 277 10.67 24.02 -5.20
N HIS A 278 11.97 24.07 -4.91
CA HIS A 278 12.96 23.21 -5.56
C HIS A 278 12.92 21.79 -5.01
N PHE A 279 12.52 21.58 -3.75
CA PHE A 279 12.32 20.26 -3.18
C PHE A 279 11.25 19.47 -3.94
N PHE A 280 10.08 20.06 -4.22
CA PHE A 280 9.04 19.33 -4.95
C PHE A 280 9.41 19.08 -6.41
N LEU A 281 10.18 19.97 -7.04
CA LEU A 281 10.78 19.71 -8.36
C LEU A 281 11.75 18.53 -8.29
N TRP A 282 12.63 18.50 -7.27
CA TRP A 282 13.55 17.40 -7.03
C TRP A 282 12.82 16.07 -6.85
N VAL A 283 11.74 16.05 -6.06
CA VAL A 283 10.94 14.85 -5.88
C VAL A 283 10.29 14.41 -7.21
N LEU A 284 9.75 15.35 -7.99
CA LEU A 284 9.18 15.05 -9.30
C LEU A 284 10.23 14.47 -10.27
N LEU A 285 11.47 14.98 -10.24
CA LEU A 285 12.58 14.43 -11.03
C LEU A 285 13.01 13.04 -10.53
N SER A 286 12.95 12.80 -9.22
CA SER A 286 13.28 11.51 -8.61
C SER A 286 12.30 10.39 -8.97
N ALA A 287 11.14 10.74 -9.52
CA ALA A 287 10.17 9.80 -10.09
C ALA A 287 10.50 9.33 -11.52
N VAL A 288 11.34 10.06 -12.26
CA VAL A 288 11.68 9.72 -13.64
C VAL A 288 12.39 8.36 -13.75
N PRO A 289 13.35 8.01 -12.86
CA PRO A 289 13.98 6.69 -12.89
C PRO A 289 13.00 5.52 -12.79
N VAL A 290 11.97 5.60 -11.93
CA VAL A 290 11.00 4.49 -11.81
C VAL A 290 10.12 4.37 -13.06
N LEU A 291 9.74 5.50 -13.67
CA LEU A 291 9.03 5.50 -14.95
C LEU A 291 9.86 4.85 -16.06
N LEU A 292 11.16 5.15 -16.12
CA LEU A 292 12.06 4.52 -17.09
C LEU A 292 12.20 3.02 -16.84
N LEU A 293 12.37 2.59 -15.58
CA LEU A 293 12.46 1.18 -15.24
C LEU A 293 11.19 0.40 -15.57
N SER A 294 10.02 1.06 -15.58
CA SER A 294 8.76 0.41 -15.95
C SER A 294 8.74 -0.14 -17.37
N PHE A 295 9.47 0.48 -18.31
CA PHE A 295 9.57 -0.01 -19.68
C PHE A 295 10.45 -1.26 -19.80
N PHE A 296 11.37 -1.45 -18.84
CA PHE A 296 12.26 -2.62 -18.78
C PHE A 296 11.69 -3.76 -17.95
N LEU A 297 10.46 -3.64 -17.44
CA LEU A 297 9.77 -4.75 -16.77
C LEU A 297 9.69 -5.94 -17.75
N PRO A 298 10.36 -7.07 -17.45
CA PRO A 298 10.34 -8.23 -18.31
C PRO A 298 8.89 -8.64 -18.57
N GLY A 299 8.54 -8.90 -19.82
CA GLY A 299 7.20 -9.37 -20.17
C GLY A 299 6.93 -10.69 -19.47
N GLN A 300 6.06 -10.67 -18.46
CA GLN A 300 5.70 -11.88 -17.76
C GLN A 300 4.57 -12.62 -18.46
N LYS A 301 4.78 -13.92 -18.66
CA LYS A 301 3.67 -14.86 -18.76
C LYS A 301 2.96 -14.85 -17.41
N PRO A 302 1.62 -14.70 -17.37
CA PRO A 302 0.87 -14.98 -16.15
C PRO A 302 1.28 -16.37 -15.65
N ALA A 303 1.43 -16.54 -14.34
CA ALA A 303 1.41 -17.88 -13.77
C ALA A 303 0.03 -18.46 -14.10
N GLU A 304 -0.07 -19.23 -15.18
CA GLU A 304 -1.11 -20.24 -15.33
C GLU A 304 -0.96 -21.12 -14.10
N LYS A 305 -1.92 -21.03 -13.18
CA LYS A 305 -2.10 -22.13 -12.24
C LYS A 305 -2.36 -23.33 -13.14
N GLU A 306 -1.44 -24.30 -13.17
CA GLU A 306 -1.74 -25.59 -13.78
C GLU A 306 -3.04 -26.05 -13.12
N GLU A 307 -4.14 -26.01 -13.89
CA GLU A 307 -5.31 -26.78 -13.59
C GLU A 307 -4.80 -28.21 -13.46
N THR A 308 -4.68 -28.67 -12.22
CA THR A 308 -4.45 -30.08 -11.97
C THR A 308 -5.62 -30.77 -12.61
N GLU A 309 -5.38 -31.40 -13.77
CA GLU A 309 -6.31 -32.31 -14.41
C GLU A 309 -6.76 -33.29 -13.32
N LEU A 310 -7.95 -33.04 -12.78
CA LEU A 310 -8.70 -34.08 -12.08
C LEU A 310 -9.10 -35.06 -13.17
N VAL A 311 -8.18 -36.01 -13.36
CA VAL A 311 -8.33 -37.28 -14.04
C VAL A 311 -9.78 -37.76 -13.88
N THR A 312 -10.57 -37.58 -14.93
CA THR A 312 -11.80 -38.34 -15.16
C THR A 312 -11.42 -39.75 -15.63
N ASN A 313 -10.64 -40.49 -14.82
CA ASN A 313 -10.64 -41.96 -14.88
C ASN A 313 -11.54 -42.46 -13.76
N GLY A 314 -12.85 -42.50 -14.04
CA GLY A 314 -13.84 -42.88 -13.05
C GLY A 314 -15.28 -42.97 -13.55
N ALA A 315 -15.51 -43.40 -14.79
CA ALA A 315 -16.76 -44.00 -15.27
C ALA A 315 -16.45 -44.62 -16.64
N GLY A 316 -16.35 -45.94 -16.82
CA GLY A 316 -17.39 -46.89 -16.47
C GLY A 316 -18.37 -47.02 -17.65
N ALA A 317 -17.92 -47.65 -18.74
CA ALA A 317 -18.73 -48.38 -19.71
C ALA A 317 -17.81 -49.29 -20.54
#